data_AF-A0A1F7AC35-F1
#
_entry.id   AF-A0A1F7AC35-F1
#
_cell.length_a   1.000
_cell.length_b   1.000
_cell.length_c   1.000
_cell.angle_alpha   90.00
_cell.angle_beta   90.00
_cell.angle_gamma   90.00
#
_symmetry.space_group_name_H-M   'P 1'
#
loop_
_entity.id
_entity.type
_entity.pdbx_description
1 polymer ?
#
loop_
_entity_poly.entity_id
_entity_poly.type
_entity_poly.pdbx_seq_one_letter_code
_entity_poly.pdbx_strand_id
1 'polypeptide(L)'
;MKILAKIFIQVVFLPIFLVALFLGTFVFHLLDKTFLFEAFESHQIYENLPKALAAALPSDPTLSEEEKAGFASILEGITPELVRNIVENNVEQMLDYMHGETADMVFTLPVVELGIVGMTEDIRWSLKEDATPDFRQQVQVLNGSIKILEKLVWGLVIVLVVLFALYAVLSRPKILRGLSQLLFPVGGITLLLALFEFIILSQLATADTLGREPAEILLFQMVGALLPGIFSFWLKLGLALFVSAVLIQIIVRVPFKKRI
;
A
#
# COMPACT_ATOMS: atom_id res chain seq x y z
N MET A 1 -28.05 -1.43 26.23
CA MET A 1 -26.63 -1.51 26.64
C MET A 1 -26.35 -0.42 27.63
N LYS A 2 -25.62 -0.73 28.71
CA LYS A 2 -25.09 0.27 29.65
C LYS A 2 -24.11 1.17 28.88
N ILE A 3 -24.06 2.46 29.22
CA ILE A 3 -23.19 3.48 28.60
C ILE A 3 -21.73 3.01 28.48
N LEU A 4 -21.23 2.29 29.49
CA LEU A 4 -19.91 1.64 29.50
C LEU A 4 -19.62 0.75 28.30
N ALA A 5 -20.57 -0.08 27.86
CA ALA A 5 -20.36 -0.96 26.73
C ALA A 5 -20.37 -0.20 25.39
N LYS A 6 -21.00 0.98 25.33
CA LYS A 6 -20.90 1.88 24.17
C LYS A 6 -19.53 2.56 24.11
N ILE A 7 -19.08 3.08 25.24
CA ILE A 7 -17.74 3.68 25.38
C ILE A 7 -16.65 2.67 25.04
N PHE A 8 -16.75 1.43 25.53
CA PHE A 8 -15.77 0.38 25.22
C PHE A 8 -15.69 0.09 23.71
N ILE A 9 -16.83 -0.09 23.02
CA ILE A 9 -16.80 -0.38 21.59
C ILE A 9 -16.24 0.81 20.79
N GLN A 10 -16.62 2.04 21.14
CA GLN A 10 -16.27 3.23 20.36
C GLN A 10 -14.88 3.79 20.62
N VAL A 11 -14.45 3.81 21.89
CA VAL A 11 -13.23 4.49 22.32
C VAL A 11 -12.07 3.52 22.45
N VAL A 12 -12.35 2.23 22.68
CA VAL A 12 -11.31 1.22 22.93
C VAL A 12 -11.23 0.23 21.77
N PHE A 13 -12.32 -0.48 21.46
CA PHE A 13 -12.27 -1.56 20.46
C PHE A 13 -12.04 -1.03 19.04
N LEU A 14 -12.77 -0.01 18.61
CA LEU A 14 -12.69 0.51 17.25
C LEU A 14 -11.31 1.10 16.91
N PRO A 15 -10.69 1.94 17.75
CA PRO A 15 -9.35 2.44 17.48
C PRO A 15 -8.31 1.33 17.50
N ILE A 16 -8.40 0.38 18.43
CA ILE A 16 -7.51 -0.78 18.47
C ILE A 16 -7.68 -1.64 17.22
N PHE A 17 -8.91 -1.88 16.76
CA PHE A 17 -9.18 -2.62 15.53
C PHE A 17 -8.61 -1.90 14.30
N LEU A 18 -8.79 -0.59 14.20
CA LEU A 18 -8.20 0.19 13.11
C LEU A 18 -6.67 0.11 13.15
N VAL A 19 -6.05 0.35 14.31
CA VAL A 19 -4.60 0.21 14.48
C VAL A 19 -4.14 -1.21 14.12
N ALA A 20 -4.85 -2.24 14.55
CA ALA A 20 -4.53 -3.63 14.22
C ALA A 20 -4.74 -3.96 12.74
N LEU A 21 -5.75 -3.37 12.09
CA LEU A 21 -5.98 -3.50 10.64
C LEU A 21 -4.86 -2.82 9.87
N PHE A 22 -4.49 -1.60 10.25
CA PHE A 22 -3.38 -0.86 9.65
C PHE A 22 -2.05 -1.58 9.88
N LEU A 23 -1.72 -1.98 11.10
CA LEU A 23 -0.50 -2.77 11.37
C LEU A 23 -0.55 -4.13 10.62
N GLY A 24 -1.68 -4.82 10.65
CA GLY A 24 -1.89 -6.07 9.90
C GLY A 24 -1.67 -5.95 8.39
N THR A 25 -1.92 -4.76 7.83
CA THR A 25 -1.78 -4.51 6.40
C THR A 25 -0.39 -3.96 6.08
N PHE A 26 0.01 -2.86 6.72
CA PHE A 26 1.25 -2.14 6.42
C PHE A 26 2.49 -2.79 7.04
N VAL A 27 2.36 -3.57 8.13
CA VAL A 27 3.50 -4.29 8.72
C VAL A 27 3.57 -5.72 8.23
N PHE A 28 2.46 -6.44 8.07
CA PHE A 28 2.55 -7.85 7.66
C PHE A 28 2.50 -8.08 6.15
N HIS A 29 1.75 -7.31 5.36
CA HIS A 29 1.73 -7.53 3.91
C HIS A 29 2.86 -6.78 3.20
N LEU A 30 3.17 -5.54 3.60
CA LEU A 30 4.25 -4.77 2.96
C LEU A 30 5.66 -5.21 3.37
N LEU A 31 5.79 -5.97 4.46
CA LEU A 31 7.06 -6.61 4.81
C LEU A 31 7.15 -8.07 4.32
N ASP A 32 6.10 -8.61 3.71
CA ASP A 32 6.11 -9.97 3.15
C ASP A 32 6.57 -9.93 1.69
N LYS A 33 7.76 -10.49 1.43
CA LYS A 33 8.33 -10.59 0.08
C LYS A 33 7.43 -11.33 -0.90
N THR A 34 6.73 -12.36 -0.46
CA THR A 34 5.84 -13.14 -1.33
C THR A 34 4.68 -12.27 -1.81
N PHE A 35 4.06 -11.50 -0.91
CA PHE A 35 3.01 -10.56 -1.29
C PHE A 35 3.51 -9.49 -2.27
N LEU A 36 4.67 -8.88 -2.01
CA LEU A 36 5.22 -7.84 -2.89
C LEU A 36 5.53 -8.37 -4.29
N PHE A 37 6.22 -9.51 -4.40
CA PHE A 37 6.65 -10.07 -5.68
C PHE A 37 5.46 -10.60 -6.50
N GLU A 38 4.48 -11.26 -5.86
CA GLU A 38 3.24 -11.64 -6.54
C GLU A 38 2.46 -10.42 -7.05
N ALA A 39 2.43 -9.33 -6.27
CA ALA A 39 1.79 -8.09 -6.69
C ALA A 39 2.50 -7.45 -7.90
N PHE A 40 3.84 -7.41 -7.90
CA PHE A 40 4.62 -6.89 -9.02
C PHE A 40 4.46 -7.74 -10.29
N GLU A 41 4.48 -9.06 -10.15
CA GLU A 41 4.32 -9.99 -11.27
C GLU A 41 2.90 -9.91 -11.85
N SER A 42 1.87 -9.96 -11.01
CA SER A 42 0.46 -9.90 -11.45
C SER A 42 0.08 -8.60 -12.16
N HIS A 43 0.76 -7.50 -11.85
CA HIS A 43 0.56 -6.19 -12.48
C HIS A 43 1.63 -5.85 -13.53
N GLN A 44 2.42 -6.83 -13.97
CA GLN A 44 3.40 -6.70 -15.06
C GLN A 44 4.43 -5.58 -14.82
N ILE A 45 4.82 -5.34 -13.56
CA ILE A 45 5.76 -4.25 -13.23
C ILE A 45 7.09 -4.46 -13.93
N TYR A 46 7.63 -5.67 -13.91
CA TYR A 46 8.92 -5.98 -14.53
C TYR A 46 8.94 -5.73 -16.05
N GLU A 47 7.79 -5.84 -16.73
CA GLU A 47 7.66 -5.57 -18.16
C GLU A 47 7.41 -4.07 -18.46
N ASN A 48 6.67 -3.40 -17.58
CA ASN A 48 6.21 -2.02 -17.81
C ASN A 48 7.19 -0.97 -17.30
N LEU A 49 8.04 -1.32 -16.33
CA LEU A 49 8.95 -0.38 -15.69
C LEU A 49 9.96 0.24 -16.67
N PRO A 50 10.66 -0.53 -17.53
CA PRO A 50 11.58 0.05 -18.51
C PRO A 50 10.87 0.96 -19.51
N LYS A 51 9.66 0.55 -19.95
CA LYS A 51 8.84 1.33 -20.90
C LYS A 51 8.42 2.67 -20.31
N ALA A 52 8.02 2.68 -19.04
CA ALA A 52 7.61 3.90 -18.36
C ALA A 52 8.78 4.84 -18.06
N LEU A 53 9.94 4.29 -17.66
CA LEU A 53 11.17 5.07 -17.52
C LEU A 53 11.60 5.67 -18.86
N ALA A 54 11.56 4.89 -19.94
CA ALA A 54 11.92 5.34 -21.28
C ALA A 54 10.98 6.45 -21.79
N ALA A 55 9.68 6.36 -21.48
CA ALA A 55 8.70 7.39 -21.84
C ALA A 55 8.93 8.72 -21.11
N ALA A 56 9.56 8.70 -19.94
CA ALA A 56 9.81 9.90 -19.14
C ALA A 56 11.13 10.59 -19.46
N LEU A 57 12.15 9.84 -19.91
CA LEU A 57 13.48 10.38 -20.24
C LEU A 57 13.49 11.63 -21.14
N PRO A 58 12.70 11.70 -22.24
CA PRO A 58 12.71 12.89 -23.11
C PRO A 58 12.26 14.16 -22.41
N SER A 59 11.41 14.01 -21.38
CA SER A 59 10.78 15.11 -20.65
C SER A 59 11.59 15.54 -19.41
N ASP A 60 12.69 14.85 -19.10
CA ASP A 60 13.52 15.16 -17.94
C ASP A 60 14.37 16.42 -18.20
N PRO A 61 14.16 17.52 -17.45
CA PRO A 61 14.91 18.76 -17.64
C PRO A 61 16.30 18.74 -16.99
N THR A 62 16.61 17.71 -16.20
CA THR A 62 17.88 17.59 -15.46
C THR A 62 18.97 16.87 -16.24
N LEU A 63 18.59 16.14 -17.29
CA LEU A 63 19.48 15.37 -18.14
C LEU A 63 19.82 16.13 -19.43
N SER A 64 21.08 16.09 -19.82
CA SER A 64 21.54 16.51 -21.15
C SER A 64 21.08 15.52 -22.23
N GLU A 65 21.08 15.95 -23.49
CA GLU A 65 20.69 15.09 -24.62
C GLU A 65 21.61 13.86 -24.77
N GLU A 66 22.89 13.99 -24.41
CA GLU A 66 23.83 12.86 -24.41
C GLU A 66 23.49 11.84 -23.30
N GLU A 67 23.16 12.32 -22.09
CA GLU A 67 22.71 11.46 -20.99
C GLU A 67 21.38 10.78 -21.32
N LYS A 68 20.42 11.50 -21.92
CA LYS A 68 19.14 10.92 -22.35
C LYS A 68 19.35 9.80 -23.38
N ALA A 69 20.23 10.00 -24.36
CA ALA A 69 20.57 8.98 -25.34
C ALA A 69 21.25 7.76 -24.70
N GLY A 70 22.15 8.00 -23.74
CA GLY A 70 22.80 6.94 -22.95
C GLY A 70 21.80 6.11 -22.14
N PHE A 71 20.90 6.76 -21.40
CA PHE A 71 19.86 6.08 -20.63
C PHE A 71 18.86 5.34 -21.50
N ALA A 72 18.45 5.92 -22.65
CA ALA A 72 17.58 5.23 -23.59
C ALA A 72 18.22 3.93 -24.11
N SER A 73 19.51 3.97 -24.47
CA SER A 73 20.25 2.78 -24.90
C SER A 73 20.36 1.71 -23.82
N ILE A 74 20.47 2.10 -22.54
CA ILE A 74 20.48 1.16 -21.41
C ILE A 74 19.09 0.53 -21.24
N LEU A 75 18.02 1.34 -21.27
CA LEU A 75 16.64 0.87 -21.08
C LEU A 75 16.17 -0.06 -22.22
N GLU A 76 16.61 0.16 -23.46
CA GLU A 76 16.32 -0.73 -24.60
C GLU A 76 16.96 -2.12 -24.45
N GLY A 77 18.08 -2.22 -23.74
CA GLY A 77 18.80 -3.47 -23.50
C GLY A 77 18.32 -4.26 -22.28
N ILE A 78 17.47 -3.67 -21.43
CA ILE A 78 17.00 -4.28 -20.19
C ILE A 78 15.85 -5.25 -20.46
N THR A 79 16.05 -6.52 -20.11
CA THR A 79 15.00 -7.54 -20.17
C THR A 79 14.12 -7.50 -18.91
N PRO A 80 12.85 -7.96 -18.97
CA PRO A 80 12.01 -8.08 -17.78
C PRO A 80 12.64 -8.93 -16.67
N GLU A 81 13.40 -9.97 -17.04
CA GLU A 81 14.10 -10.83 -16.09
C GLU A 81 15.20 -10.06 -15.34
N LEU A 82 15.93 -9.18 -16.04
CA LEU A 82 16.95 -8.34 -15.43
C LEU A 82 16.32 -7.29 -14.50
N VAL A 83 15.18 -6.69 -14.90
CA VAL A 83 14.40 -5.81 -14.02
C VAL A 83 13.96 -6.56 -12.77
N ARG A 84 13.43 -7.78 -12.94
CA ARG A 84 13.01 -8.63 -11.83
C ARG A 84 14.16 -8.87 -10.87
N ASN A 85 15.32 -9.29 -11.37
CA ASN A 85 16.51 -9.53 -10.54
C ASN A 85 16.95 -8.28 -9.79
N ILE A 86 16.98 -7.11 -10.45
CA ILE A 86 17.32 -5.84 -9.81
C ILE A 86 16.31 -5.52 -8.71
N VAL A 87 15.02 -5.52 -9.04
CA VAL A 87 13.96 -5.10 -8.10
C VAL A 87 13.88 -6.06 -6.92
N GLU A 88 13.80 -7.37 -7.17
CA GLU A 88 13.62 -8.38 -6.12
C GLU A 88 14.84 -8.42 -5.19
N ASN A 89 16.08 -8.41 -5.71
CA ASN A 89 17.28 -8.39 -4.87
C ASN A 89 17.31 -7.14 -3.98
N ASN A 90 17.05 -5.96 -4.54
CA ASN A 90 17.11 -4.72 -3.77
C ASN A 90 15.95 -4.62 -2.76
N VAL A 91 14.75 -5.09 -3.10
CA VAL A 91 13.62 -5.15 -2.17
C VAL A 91 13.89 -6.17 -1.06
N GLU A 92 14.44 -7.34 -1.37
CA GLU A 92 14.81 -8.35 -0.36
C GLU A 92 15.86 -7.81 0.60
N GLN A 93 16.91 -7.16 0.11
CA GLN A 93 17.90 -6.48 0.98
C GLN A 93 17.24 -5.41 1.89
N MET A 94 16.24 -4.70 1.37
CA MET A 94 15.48 -3.72 2.14
C MET A 94 14.65 -4.39 3.25
N LEU A 95 13.97 -5.50 2.92
CA LEU A 95 13.14 -6.27 3.83
C LEU A 95 13.98 -6.94 4.92
N ASP A 96 15.09 -7.58 4.56
CA ASP A 96 16.02 -8.23 5.48
C ASP A 96 16.56 -7.22 6.50
N TYR A 97 16.88 -6.00 6.04
CA TYR A 97 17.30 -4.92 6.93
C TYR A 97 16.16 -4.47 7.87
N MET A 98 14.93 -4.30 7.35
CA MET A 98 13.77 -3.91 8.16
C MET A 98 13.37 -4.99 9.19
N HIS A 99 13.60 -6.27 8.88
CA HIS A 99 13.44 -7.39 9.81
C HIS A 99 14.60 -7.53 10.79
N GLY A 100 15.69 -6.80 10.59
CA GLY A 100 16.91 -6.89 11.41
C GLY A 100 17.72 -8.15 11.15
N GLU A 101 17.50 -8.83 10.03
CA GLU A 101 18.29 -9.98 9.58
C GLU A 101 19.66 -9.54 9.07
N THR A 102 19.73 -8.35 8.45
CA THR A 102 20.98 -7.71 8.06
C THR A 102 21.20 -6.43 8.87
N ALA A 103 22.48 -6.17 9.18
CA ALA A 103 22.85 -4.97 9.93
C ALA A 103 22.98 -3.73 9.05
N ASP A 104 22.99 -3.88 7.73
CA ASP A 104 23.21 -2.84 6.72
C ASP A 104 22.32 -3.09 5.51
N MET A 105 21.97 -2.01 4.81
CA MET A 105 21.19 -2.04 3.57
C MET A 105 22.14 -1.75 2.41
N VAL A 106 22.28 -2.70 1.49
CA VAL A 106 23.17 -2.57 0.34
C VAL A 106 22.35 -2.63 -0.94
N PHE A 107 22.31 -1.53 -1.67
CA PHE A 107 21.71 -1.50 -3.01
C PHE A 107 22.72 -1.97 -4.05
N THR A 108 22.30 -2.84 -4.95
CA THR A 108 23.14 -3.41 -6.00
C THR A 108 22.55 -3.15 -7.38
N LEU A 109 23.35 -2.60 -8.28
CA LEU A 109 23.04 -2.47 -9.70
C LEU A 109 24.01 -3.37 -10.50
N PRO A 110 23.51 -4.42 -11.19
CA PRO A 110 24.33 -5.40 -11.88
C PRO A 110 24.83 -4.85 -13.23
N VAL A 111 25.74 -3.87 -13.17
CA VAL A 111 26.24 -3.16 -14.36
C VAL A 111 27.03 -4.07 -15.31
N VAL A 112 27.57 -5.17 -14.80
CA VAL A 112 28.25 -6.20 -15.60
C VAL A 112 27.25 -6.95 -16.47
N GLU A 113 26.10 -7.33 -15.91
CA GLU A 113 25.02 -8.01 -16.63
C GLU A 113 24.30 -7.07 -17.61
N LEU A 114 24.26 -5.77 -17.29
CA LEU A 114 23.80 -4.70 -18.17
C LEU A 114 24.77 -4.41 -19.33
N GLY A 115 25.97 -4.99 -19.34
CA GLY A 115 26.96 -4.81 -20.41
C GLY A 115 27.52 -3.39 -20.50
N ILE A 116 27.55 -2.64 -19.39
CA ILE A 116 28.06 -1.26 -19.38
C ILE A 116 29.58 -1.28 -19.62
N VAL A 117 30.00 -0.68 -20.73
CA VAL A 117 31.40 -0.67 -21.18
C VAL A 117 32.30 -0.03 -20.12
N GLY A 118 33.35 -0.75 -19.71
CA GLY A 118 34.34 -0.27 -18.75
C GLY A 118 34.05 -0.63 -17.29
N MET A 119 32.88 -1.20 -16.99
CA MET A 119 32.56 -1.74 -15.66
C MET A 119 32.98 -3.21 -15.57
N THR A 120 33.68 -3.56 -14.49
CA THR A 120 34.12 -4.94 -14.19
C THR A 120 33.53 -5.50 -12.91
N GLU A 121 32.90 -4.64 -12.11
CA GLU A 121 32.24 -4.98 -10.85
C GLU A 121 30.88 -4.30 -10.79
N ASP A 122 29.93 -4.92 -10.10
CA ASP A 122 28.61 -4.34 -9.88
C ASP A 122 28.70 -3.09 -9.00
N ILE A 123 27.84 -2.11 -9.29
CA ILE A 123 27.76 -0.91 -8.44
C ILE A 123 27.01 -1.30 -7.18
N ARG A 124 27.68 -1.14 -6.03
CA ARG A 124 27.11 -1.40 -4.71
C ARG A 124 27.13 -0.13 -3.89
N TRP A 125 26.02 0.16 -3.24
CA TRP A 125 25.89 1.31 -2.35
C TRP A 125 25.41 0.83 -0.97
N SER A 126 26.31 0.92 0.01
CA SER A 126 26.03 0.63 1.42
C SER A 126 25.55 1.88 2.15
N LEU A 127 24.46 1.75 2.89
CA LEU A 127 23.91 2.83 3.71
C LEU A 127 24.83 3.19 4.90
N LYS A 128 25.64 2.23 5.39
CA LYS A 128 26.64 2.46 6.45
C LYS A 128 27.90 3.16 5.97
N GLU A 129 28.38 2.82 4.77
CA GLU A 129 29.66 3.29 4.24
C GLU A 129 29.52 4.64 3.55
N ASP A 130 28.41 4.84 2.83
CA ASP A 130 28.09 6.10 2.15
C ASP A 130 26.68 6.54 2.53
N ALA A 131 26.57 7.24 3.66
CA ALA A 131 25.35 7.98 4.00
C ALA A 131 25.24 9.22 3.10
N THR A 132 25.02 9.07 1.79
CA THR A 132 24.93 10.22 0.87
C THR A 132 23.50 10.79 0.78
N PRO A 133 23.39 11.99 0.20
CA PRO A 133 23.14 13.26 0.85
C PRO A 133 21.69 13.44 1.30
N ASP A 134 21.51 14.06 2.46
CA ASP A 134 20.26 14.59 3.02
C ASP A 134 18.98 13.89 2.50
N PHE A 135 18.70 12.68 3.01
CA PHE A 135 17.43 11.97 2.82
C PHE A 135 16.20 12.88 3.02
N ARG A 136 16.35 13.98 3.79
CA ARG A 136 15.35 15.05 3.93
C ARG A 136 14.97 15.76 2.63
N GLN A 137 15.87 15.85 1.65
CA GLN A 137 15.63 16.49 0.35
C GLN A 137 14.85 15.55 -0.60
N GLN A 138 15.08 14.24 -0.54
CA GLN A 138 14.24 13.24 -1.23
C GLN A 138 12.89 13.04 -0.52
N VAL A 139 12.84 13.20 0.81
CA VAL A 139 11.58 13.30 1.56
C VAL A 139 10.82 14.60 1.28
N GLN A 140 11.47 15.64 0.73
CA GLN A 140 10.79 16.83 0.21
C GLN A 140 10.03 16.55 -1.09
N VAL A 141 10.41 15.54 -1.88
CA VAL A 141 9.59 15.04 -3.00
C VAL A 141 8.34 14.33 -2.45
N LEU A 142 8.46 13.65 -1.29
CA LEU A 142 7.33 13.19 -0.48
C LEU A 142 6.46 14.34 0.10
N ASN A 143 6.92 15.61 0.09
CA ASN A 143 6.05 16.74 0.42
C ASN A 143 5.00 17.03 -0.67
N GLY A 144 5.20 16.60 -1.92
CA GLY A 144 4.12 16.54 -2.91
C GLY A 144 3.05 15.50 -2.51
N SER A 145 3.50 14.41 -1.90
CA SER A 145 2.66 13.37 -1.29
C SER A 145 1.98 13.81 0.01
N ILE A 146 2.35 14.94 0.62
CA ILE A 146 1.63 15.50 1.78
C ILE A 146 0.20 15.86 1.41
N LYS A 147 -0.13 16.24 0.18
CA LYS A 147 -1.54 16.43 -0.20
C LYS A 147 -2.33 15.12 -0.24
N ILE A 148 -1.67 14.00 -0.56
CA ILE A 148 -2.29 12.67 -0.50
C ILE A 148 -2.37 12.22 0.97
N LEU A 149 -1.33 12.47 1.77
CA LEU A 149 -1.31 12.19 3.21
C LEU A 149 -2.35 13.03 3.98
N GLU A 150 -2.52 14.30 3.64
CA GLU A 150 -3.53 15.20 4.18
C GLU A 150 -4.93 14.72 3.79
N LYS A 151 -5.14 14.29 2.53
CA LYS A 151 -6.38 13.63 2.10
C LYS A 151 -6.60 12.30 2.84
N LEU A 152 -5.56 11.54 3.14
CA LEU A 152 -5.63 10.30 3.93
C LEU A 152 -6.03 10.59 5.38
N VAL A 153 -5.47 11.64 5.99
CA VAL A 153 -5.81 12.09 7.34
C VAL A 153 -7.25 12.61 7.40
N TRP A 154 -7.68 13.46 6.46
CA TRP A 154 -9.07 13.91 6.39
C TRP A 154 -10.03 12.75 6.07
N GLY A 155 -9.62 11.81 5.22
CA GLY A 155 -10.35 10.56 4.97
C GLY A 155 -10.54 9.76 6.25
N LEU A 156 -9.48 9.59 7.04
CA LEU A 156 -9.53 8.92 8.34
C LEU A 156 -10.46 9.65 9.33
N VAL A 157 -10.38 10.98 9.40
CA VAL A 157 -11.26 11.80 10.26
C VAL A 157 -12.72 11.67 9.83
N ILE A 158 -13.03 11.73 8.54
CA ILE A 158 -14.38 11.54 8.01
C ILE A 158 -14.89 10.13 8.34
N VAL A 159 -14.06 9.10 8.15
CA VAL A 159 -14.40 7.72 8.50
C VAL A 159 -14.71 7.60 10.00
N LEU A 160 -13.92 8.23 10.88
CA LEU A 160 -14.16 8.27 12.33
C LEU A 160 -15.46 9.01 12.71
N VAL A 161 -15.80 10.09 12.01
CA VAL A 161 -17.06 10.83 12.24
C VAL A 161 -18.27 10.03 11.77
N VAL A 162 -18.21 9.49 10.54
CA VAL A 162 -19.22 8.59 9.98
C VAL A 162 -19.42 7.38 10.90
N LEU A 163 -18.33 6.89 11.49
CA LEU A 163 -18.34 5.82 12.46
C LEU A 163 -19.08 6.13 13.74
N PHE A 164 -18.82 7.31 14.29
CA PHE A 164 -19.49 7.79 15.48
C PHE A 164 -21.00 7.91 15.23
N ALA A 165 -21.39 8.43 14.07
CA ALA A 165 -22.78 8.56 13.65
C ALA A 165 -23.47 7.20 13.40
N LEU A 166 -22.83 6.30 12.64
CA LEU A 166 -23.36 4.96 12.33
C LEU A 166 -23.58 4.15 13.61
N TYR A 167 -22.60 4.12 14.51
CA TYR A 167 -22.75 3.43 15.78
C TYR A 167 -23.85 4.05 16.66
N ALA A 168 -23.96 5.38 16.73
CA ALA A 168 -25.00 6.05 17.50
C ALA A 168 -26.42 5.67 16.99
N VAL A 169 -26.59 5.53 15.68
CA VAL A 169 -27.85 5.09 15.06
C VAL A 169 -28.09 3.59 15.31
N LEU A 170 -27.09 2.74 15.06
CA LEU A 170 -27.21 1.27 15.10
C LEU A 170 -27.28 0.69 16.52
N SER A 171 -26.71 1.37 17.51
CA SER A 171 -26.76 0.98 18.93
C SER A 171 -28.13 1.20 19.60
N ARG A 172 -29.14 1.64 18.84
CA ARG A 172 -30.53 1.69 19.31
C ARG A 172 -31.05 0.25 19.50
N PRO A 173 -31.67 -0.07 20.66
CA PRO A 173 -32.01 -1.45 21.06
C PRO A 173 -32.99 -2.17 20.13
N LYS A 174 -33.64 -1.44 19.20
CA LYS A 174 -34.56 -2.00 18.20
C LYS A 174 -33.85 -2.46 16.91
N ILE A 175 -32.61 -2.06 16.65
CA ILE A 175 -31.97 -2.19 15.32
C ILE A 175 -31.00 -3.38 15.27
N LEU A 176 -29.88 -3.35 16.00
CA LEU A 176 -28.92 -4.47 16.10
C LEU A 176 -28.88 -5.05 17.52
N ARG A 177 -28.52 -6.33 17.69
CA ARG A 177 -28.47 -7.02 19.01
C ARG A 177 -27.24 -7.93 19.15
N GLY A 178 -26.57 -7.88 20.30
CA GLY A 178 -25.45 -8.79 20.60
C GLY A 178 -24.23 -8.53 19.72
N LEU A 179 -23.54 -9.59 19.30
CA LEU A 179 -22.28 -9.48 18.54
C LEU A 179 -22.44 -8.76 17.19
N SER A 180 -23.64 -8.76 16.60
CA SER A 180 -23.93 -8.00 15.37
C SER A 180 -23.76 -6.48 15.56
N GLN A 181 -23.91 -5.96 16.78
CA GLN A 181 -23.70 -4.54 17.10
C GLN A 181 -22.24 -4.12 16.95
N LEU A 182 -21.30 -5.08 17.04
CA LEU A 182 -19.88 -4.86 16.88
C LEU A 182 -19.43 -5.18 15.45
N LEU A 183 -19.84 -6.33 14.92
CA LEU A 183 -19.41 -6.77 13.58
C LEU A 183 -19.96 -5.90 12.44
N PHE A 184 -21.18 -5.38 12.58
CA PHE A 184 -21.80 -4.56 11.52
C PHE A 184 -21.05 -3.24 11.29
N PRO A 185 -20.80 -2.39 12.31
CA PRO A 185 -20.02 -1.18 12.10
C PRO A 185 -18.59 -1.51 11.66
N VAL A 186 -17.95 -2.51 12.27
CA VAL A 186 -16.56 -2.89 11.91
C VAL A 186 -16.46 -3.31 10.44
N GLY A 187 -17.30 -4.24 9.99
CA GLY A 187 -17.34 -4.66 8.58
C GLY A 187 -17.71 -3.52 7.64
N GLY A 188 -18.66 -2.68 8.02
CA GLY A 188 -19.04 -1.49 7.24
C GLY A 188 -17.89 -0.50 7.05
N ILE A 189 -17.04 -0.30 8.07
CA ILE A 189 -15.84 0.56 7.96
C ILE A 189 -14.84 -0.04 7.01
N THR A 190 -14.53 -1.33 7.19
CA THR A 190 -13.52 -1.98 6.36
C THR A 190 -13.94 -1.92 4.89
N LEU A 191 -15.25 -2.04 4.60
CA LEU A 191 -15.81 -1.80 3.27
C LEU A 191 -15.69 -0.33 2.79
N LEU A 192 -15.95 0.66 3.66
CA LEU A 192 -15.78 2.07 3.31
C LEU A 192 -14.31 2.44 3.07
N LEU A 193 -13.39 1.86 3.85
CA LEU A 193 -11.94 2.04 3.67
C LEU A 193 -11.49 1.43 2.34
N ALA A 194 -11.97 0.22 2.01
CA ALA A 194 -11.73 -0.38 0.69
C ALA A 194 -12.28 0.54 -0.43
N LEU A 195 -13.49 1.08 -0.29
CA LEU A 195 -14.06 1.99 -1.28
C LEU A 195 -13.22 3.27 -1.45
N PHE A 196 -12.70 3.82 -0.35
CA PHE A 196 -11.82 4.99 -0.39
C PHE A 196 -10.49 4.70 -1.10
N GLU A 197 -9.90 3.53 -0.82
CA GLU A 197 -8.70 3.05 -1.50
C GLU A 197 -8.93 2.83 -3.01
N PHE A 198 -10.09 2.32 -3.40
CA PHE A 198 -10.48 2.22 -4.82
C PHE A 198 -10.53 3.59 -5.51
N ILE A 199 -11.04 4.62 -4.82
CA ILE A 199 -11.05 5.99 -5.35
C ILE A 199 -9.63 6.52 -5.51
N ILE A 200 -8.72 6.24 -4.57
CA ILE A 200 -7.30 6.59 -4.71
C ILE A 200 -6.69 5.86 -5.91
N LEU A 201 -6.89 4.55 -6.01
CA LEU A 201 -6.42 3.70 -7.11
C LEU A 201 -6.86 4.23 -8.48
N SER A 202 -8.14 4.57 -8.63
CA SER A 202 -8.67 5.14 -9.86
C SER A 202 -8.08 6.51 -10.21
N GLN A 203 -7.80 7.36 -9.21
CA GLN A 203 -7.12 8.64 -9.45
C GLN A 203 -5.65 8.43 -9.85
N LEU A 204 -4.94 7.49 -9.20
CA LEU A 204 -3.57 7.12 -9.55
C LEU A 204 -3.54 6.52 -10.97
N ALA A 205 -4.40 5.57 -11.31
CA ALA A 205 -4.43 4.99 -12.66
C ALA A 205 -4.61 6.04 -13.79
N THR A 206 -5.21 7.19 -13.49
CA THR A 206 -5.39 8.31 -14.43
C THR A 206 -4.38 9.44 -14.29
N ALA A 207 -3.47 9.38 -13.33
CA ALA A 207 -2.54 10.47 -13.08
C ALA A 207 -1.44 10.45 -14.15
N ASP A 208 -1.33 11.55 -14.90
CA ASP A 208 -0.31 11.69 -15.92
C ASP A 208 1.09 11.58 -15.29
N THR A 209 1.93 10.76 -15.92
CA THR A 209 3.33 10.51 -15.51
C THR A 209 4.30 11.33 -16.36
N LEU A 210 3.82 12.03 -17.40
CA LEU A 210 4.62 12.91 -18.24
C LEU A 210 5.23 14.05 -17.42
N GLY A 211 6.56 14.16 -17.48
CA GLY A 211 7.35 15.20 -16.79
C GLY A 211 7.63 14.93 -15.31
N ARG A 212 7.39 13.72 -14.79
CA ARG A 212 7.79 13.33 -13.43
C ARG A 212 9.20 12.77 -13.38
N GLU A 213 9.85 12.91 -12.23
CA GLU A 213 11.18 12.33 -12.00
C GLU A 213 11.11 10.79 -12.09
N PRO A 214 12.17 10.12 -12.61
CA PRO A 214 12.22 8.66 -12.71
C PRO A 214 11.93 7.93 -11.39
N ALA A 215 12.39 8.48 -10.25
CA ALA A 215 12.13 7.94 -8.92
C ALA A 215 10.65 7.99 -8.54
N GLU A 216 9.92 9.04 -8.93
CA GLU A 216 8.49 9.14 -8.70
C GLU A 216 7.72 8.11 -9.53
N ILE A 217 8.14 7.87 -10.77
CA ILE A 217 7.53 6.87 -11.66
C ILE A 217 7.71 5.46 -11.11
N LEU A 218 8.91 5.15 -10.62
CA LEU A 218 9.22 3.89 -9.93
C LEU A 218 8.29 3.68 -8.73
N LEU A 219 8.26 4.66 -7.82
CA LEU A 219 7.39 4.62 -6.64
C LEU A 219 5.92 4.47 -7.02
N PHE A 220 5.47 5.19 -8.05
CA PHE A 220 4.09 5.17 -8.50
C PHE A 220 3.66 3.82 -9.05
N GLN A 221 4.49 3.20 -9.89
CA GLN A 221 4.20 1.89 -10.44
C GLN A 221 4.24 0.81 -9.35
N MET A 222 5.27 0.82 -8.50
CA MET A 222 5.43 -0.18 -7.46
C MET A 222 4.32 -0.08 -6.41
N VAL A 223 4.06 1.10 -5.85
CA VAL A 223 2.96 1.30 -4.88
C VAL A 223 1.60 1.03 -5.53
N GLY A 224 1.44 1.44 -6.80
CA GLY A 224 0.22 1.19 -7.58
C GLY A 224 -0.12 -0.30 -7.73
N ALA A 225 0.89 -1.18 -7.83
CA ALA A 225 0.68 -2.63 -7.90
C ALA A 225 0.29 -3.28 -6.56
N LEU A 226 0.64 -2.65 -5.43
CA LEU A 226 0.35 -3.20 -4.10
C LEU A 226 -1.10 -2.91 -3.65
N LEU A 227 -1.60 -1.73 -4.00
CA LEU A 227 -2.91 -1.23 -3.59
C LEU A 227 -4.09 -2.16 -3.97
N PRO A 228 -4.16 -2.79 -5.17
CA PRO A 228 -5.25 -3.71 -5.50
C PRO A 228 -5.29 -4.94 -4.59
N GLY A 229 -4.13 -5.43 -4.16
CA GLY A 229 -4.02 -6.54 -3.20
C GLY A 229 -4.57 -6.16 -1.82
N ILE A 230 -4.17 -4.98 -1.32
CA ILE A 230 -4.67 -4.42 -0.05
C ILE A 230 -6.17 -4.18 -0.12
N PHE A 231 -6.65 -3.56 -1.20
CA PHE A 231 -8.08 -3.37 -1.47
C PHE A 231 -8.86 -4.67 -1.44
N SER A 232 -8.37 -5.72 -2.13
CA SER A 232 -9.02 -7.03 -2.19
C SER A 232 -9.10 -7.66 -0.80
N PHE A 233 -8.04 -7.55 0.00
CA PHE A 233 -8.01 -8.04 1.39
C PHE A 233 -9.05 -7.31 2.26
N TRP A 234 -9.06 -5.97 2.26
CA TRP A 234 -10.00 -5.18 3.04
C TRP A 234 -11.45 -5.42 2.60
N LEU A 235 -11.70 -5.52 1.29
CA LEU A 235 -13.02 -5.83 0.76
C LEU A 235 -13.52 -7.20 1.26
N LYS A 236 -12.69 -8.24 1.15
CA LYS A 236 -13.04 -9.61 1.62
C LYS A 236 -13.29 -9.63 3.12
N LEU A 237 -12.41 -9.01 3.91
CA LEU A 237 -12.54 -8.95 5.37
C LEU A 237 -13.80 -8.19 5.78
N GLY A 238 -14.03 -7.01 5.18
CA GLY A 238 -15.21 -6.19 5.43
C GLY A 238 -16.49 -6.92 5.08
N LEU A 239 -16.54 -7.58 3.92
CA LEU A 239 -17.69 -8.37 3.48
C LEU A 239 -17.95 -9.54 4.44
N ALA A 240 -16.91 -10.28 4.84
CA ALA A 240 -17.04 -11.41 5.77
C ALA A 240 -17.59 -10.97 7.13
N LEU A 241 -17.08 -9.86 7.69
CA LEU A 241 -17.56 -9.30 8.96
C LEU A 241 -19.01 -8.81 8.83
N PHE A 242 -19.34 -8.11 7.74
CA PHE A 242 -20.66 -7.57 7.50
C PHE A 242 -21.71 -8.68 7.32
N VAL A 243 -21.43 -9.67 6.48
CA VAL A 243 -22.31 -10.83 6.26
C VAL A 243 -22.50 -11.61 7.56
N SER A 244 -21.43 -11.85 8.31
CA SER A 244 -21.51 -12.49 9.64
C SER A 244 -22.41 -11.71 10.60
N ALA A 245 -22.31 -10.38 10.60
CA ALA A 245 -23.18 -9.52 11.41
C ALA A 245 -24.66 -9.67 11.03
N VAL A 246 -24.96 -9.72 9.73
CA VAL A 246 -26.32 -9.93 9.21
C VAL A 246 -26.86 -11.30 9.60
N LEU A 247 -26.07 -12.37 9.40
CA LEU A 247 -26.47 -13.74 9.76
C LEU A 247 -26.77 -13.88 11.25
N ILE A 248 -25.87 -13.37 12.11
CA ILE A 248 -26.07 -13.35 13.57
C ILE A 248 -27.35 -12.58 13.92
N GLN A 249 -27.59 -11.44 13.27
CA GLN A 249 -28.79 -10.63 13.53
C GLN A 249 -30.08 -11.36 13.14
N ILE A 250 -30.07 -12.14 12.05
CA ILE A 250 -31.20 -12.98 11.65
C ILE A 250 -31.42 -14.06 12.72
N ILE A 251 -30.38 -14.80 13.11
CA ILE A 251 -30.45 -15.88 14.11
C ILE A 251 -31.00 -15.37 15.46
N VAL A 252 -30.54 -14.20 15.91
CA VAL A 252 -30.97 -13.60 17.20
C VAL A 252 -32.40 -13.03 17.15
N ARG A 253 -32.93 -12.75 15.95
CA ARG A 253 -34.31 -12.26 15.75
C ARG A 253 -35.32 -13.35 15.43
N VAL A 254 -34.91 -14.49 14.89
CA VAL A 254 -35.78 -15.64 14.70
C VAL A 254 -36.14 -16.19 16.09
N PRO A 255 -37.42 -16.14 16.51
CA PRO A 255 -37.80 -16.80 17.75
C PRO A 255 -37.53 -18.29 17.55
N PHE A 256 -36.64 -18.86 18.36
CA PHE A 256 -36.60 -20.31 18.54
C PHE A 256 -38.01 -20.71 18.98
N LYS A 257 -38.83 -21.20 18.05
CA LYS A 257 -40.02 -21.96 18.40
C LYS A 257 -39.48 -23.10 19.27
N LYS A 258 -39.76 -23.04 20.57
CA LYS A 258 -39.61 -24.19 21.45
C LYS A 258 -40.35 -25.33 20.75
N ARG A 259 -39.60 -26.28 20.17
CA ARG A 259 -40.14 -27.59 19.85
C ARG A 259 -40.33 -28.26 21.21
N ILE A 260 -41.59 -28.24 21.64
CA ILE A 260 -42.30 -29.13 22.58
C ILE A 260 -41.51 -29.50 23.81
#